data_AF-A0A926H090-F1
#
_entry.id   AF-A0A926H090-F1
#
_cell.length_a   1.000
_cell.length_b   1.000
_cell.length_c   1.000
_cell.angle_alpha   90.00
_cell.angle_beta   90.00
_cell.angle_gamma   90.00
#
_symmetry.space_group_name_H-M   'P 1'
#
loop_
_entity.id
_entity.type
_entity.pdbx_description
1 polymer ?
#
loop_
_entity_poly.entity_id
_entity_poly.type
_entity_poly.pdbx_seq_one_letter_code
_entity_poly.pdbx_strand_id
1 'polypeptide(L)'
;DTMALFEATHGSAPKYKNQNKVNPAAMILSGLLMLKYLKEKDAATTLEAAVEAVFAEGKDVTYDMKPDRNDPSAVGTSQMADAIIAKIQSA
;
A
#
# COMPACT_ATOMS: atom_id res chain seq x y z
N ASP A 1 -4.99 24.96 15.36
CA ASP A 1 -5.10 23.61 14.78
C ASP A 1 -5.46 23.68 13.30
N THR A 2 -4.45 23.74 12.42
CA THR A 2 -4.62 23.93 10.97
C THR A 2 -3.77 22.98 10.13
N MET A 3 -2.99 22.10 10.77
CA MET A 3 -2.02 21.22 10.13
C MET A 3 -2.23 19.78 10.60
N ALA A 4 -2.00 18.85 9.69
CA ALA A 4 -2.02 17.41 9.95
C ALA A 4 -0.78 16.76 9.33
N LEU A 5 -0.20 15.79 10.04
CA LEU A 5 0.91 14.97 9.58
C LEU A 5 0.43 13.52 9.51
N PHE A 6 0.64 12.88 8.38
CA PHE A 6 0.29 11.48 8.14
C PHE A 6 1.58 10.72 7.85
N GLU A 7 1.82 9.64 8.59
CA GLU A 7 3.02 8.83 8.46
C GLU A 7 2.68 7.35 8.57
N ALA A 8 3.54 6.50 8.01
CA ALA A 8 3.44 5.06 8.24
C ALA A 8 3.79 4.76 9.70
N THR A 9 3.07 3.84 10.34
CA THR A 9 3.29 3.50 11.76
C THR A 9 4.57 2.71 12.03
N HIS A 10 5.15 2.10 10.99
CA HIS A 10 6.37 1.31 11.11
C HIS A 10 7.64 2.17 11.09
N GLY A 11 8.72 1.67 11.70
CA GLY A 11 10.04 2.30 11.63
C GLY A 11 10.76 2.12 10.28
N SER A 12 12.04 2.47 10.24
CA SER A 12 12.85 2.56 9.01
C SER A 12 13.31 1.23 8.41
N ALA A 13 13.19 0.11 9.14
CA ALA A 13 13.55 -1.25 8.71
C ALA A 13 14.84 -1.33 7.84
N PRO A 14 16.01 -0.85 8.33
CA PRO A 14 17.20 -0.61 7.51
C PRO A 14 17.74 -1.86 6.81
N LYS A 15 17.49 -3.05 7.37
CA LYS A 15 17.85 -4.35 6.78
C LYS A 15 17.17 -4.63 5.43
N TYR A 16 16.13 -3.90 5.05
CA TYR A 16 15.42 -4.04 3.78
C TYR A 16 15.60 -2.84 2.84
N LYS A 17 16.45 -1.88 3.21
CA LYS A 17 16.71 -0.70 2.39
C LYS A 17 17.18 -1.11 0.99
N ASN A 18 16.57 -0.50 -0.04
CA ASN A 18 16.88 -0.71 -1.47
C ASN A 18 16.69 -2.15 -1.98
N GLN A 19 15.93 -3.00 -1.27
CA GLN A 19 15.71 -4.39 -1.68
C GLN A 19 14.40 -4.60 -2.44
N ASN A 20 13.59 -3.55 -2.64
CA ASN A 20 12.26 -3.66 -3.26
C ASN A 20 11.43 -4.79 -2.62
N LYS A 21 11.40 -4.87 -1.29
CA LYS A 21 10.90 -6.06 -0.57
C LYS A 21 9.74 -5.78 0.39
N VAL A 22 9.67 -4.57 0.95
CA VAL A 22 8.73 -4.26 2.05
C VAL A 22 7.36 -3.87 1.52
N ASN A 23 6.33 -4.15 2.30
CA ASN A 23 4.96 -3.75 2.02
C ASN A 23 4.80 -2.22 2.01
N PRO A 24 4.40 -1.60 0.88
CA PRO A 24 4.19 -0.16 0.81
C PRO A 24 2.86 0.31 1.44
N ALA A 25 1.98 -0.61 1.83
CA ALA A 25 0.59 -0.28 2.16
C ALA A 25 0.45 0.72 3.31
N ALA A 26 1.27 0.64 4.36
CA ALA A 26 1.16 1.58 5.48
C ALA A 26 1.36 3.03 5.02
N MET A 27 2.35 3.29 4.14
CA MET A 27 2.58 4.62 3.60
C MET A 27 1.44 5.07 2.67
N ILE A 28 0.94 4.16 1.84
CA ILE A 28 -0.19 4.42 0.93
C ILE A 28 -1.45 4.77 1.72
N LEU A 29 -1.75 4.02 2.79
CA LEU A 29 -2.90 4.25 3.65
C LEU A 29 -2.77 5.55 4.45
N SER A 30 -1.55 5.97 4.82
CA SER A 30 -1.34 7.32 5.37
C SER A 30 -1.65 8.42 4.33
N GLY A 31 -1.33 8.18 3.05
CA GLY A 31 -1.78 9.02 1.94
C GLY A 31 -3.31 9.04 1.78
N LEU A 32 -3.98 7.91 1.96
CA LEU A 32 -5.45 7.83 1.99
C LEU A 32 -6.05 8.67 3.13
N LEU A 33 -5.48 8.61 4.34
CA LEU A 33 -5.91 9.45 5.46
C LEU A 33 -5.73 10.95 5.15
N MET A 34 -4.64 11.31 4.47
CA MET A 34 -4.41 12.67 3.98
C MET A 34 -5.48 13.10 2.97
N LEU A 35 -5.85 12.26 2.00
CA LEU A 35 -6.93 12.54 1.05
C LEU A 35 -8.26 12.78 1.77
N LYS A 36 -8.58 11.93 2.77
CA LYS A 36 -9.78 12.11 3.61
C LYS A 36 -9.75 13.45 4.35
N TYR A 37 -8.59 13.86 4.88
CA TYR A 37 -8.41 15.17 5.55
C TYR A 37 -8.58 16.35 4.59
N LEU A 38 -8.07 16.24 3.35
CA LEU A 38 -8.23 17.24 2.29
C LEU A 38 -9.64 17.27 1.68
N LYS A 39 -10.54 16.36 2.11
CA LYS A 39 -11.90 16.17 1.59
C LYS A 39 -11.94 15.69 0.13
N GLU A 40 -10.87 15.08 -0.35
CA GLU A 40 -10.77 14.42 -1.66
C GLU A 40 -11.43 13.03 -1.61
N LYS A 41 -12.75 13.00 -1.44
CA LYS A 41 -13.52 11.78 -1.15
C LYS A 41 -13.45 10.74 -2.25
N ASP A 42 -13.55 11.16 -3.50
CA ASP A 42 -13.56 10.25 -4.66
C ASP A 42 -12.20 9.57 -4.78
N ALA A 43 -11.11 10.35 -4.76
CA ALA A 43 -9.75 9.83 -4.76
C ALA A 43 -9.48 8.89 -3.56
N ALA A 44 -9.93 9.25 -2.36
CA ALA A 44 -9.78 8.40 -1.19
C ALA A 44 -10.54 7.06 -1.33
N THR A 45 -11.76 7.10 -1.84
CA THR A 45 -12.61 5.91 -2.02
C THR A 45 -12.04 4.99 -3.09
N THR A 46 -11.59 5.54 -4.23
CA THR A 46 -10.94 4.77 -5.29
C THR A 46 -9.65 4.11 -4.79
N LEU A 47 -8.82 4.84 -4.04
CA LEU A 47 -7.59 4.28 -3.46
C LEU A 47 -7.89 3.18 -2.42
N GLU A 48 -8.88 3.39 -1.55
CA GLU A 48 -9.31 2.42 -0.54
C GLU A 48 -9.74 1.10 -1.20
N ALA A 49 -10.66 1.19 -2.18
CA ALA A 49 -11.15 0.04 -2.92
C ALA A 49 -10.04 -0.69 -3.70
N ALA A 50 -9.08 0.05 -4.28
CA ALA A 50 -7.95 -0.53 -4.99
C ALA A 50 -7.03 -1.34 -4.06
N VAL A 51 -6.72 -0.81 -2.88
CA VAL A 51 -5.91 -1.52 -1.88
C VAL A 51 -6.64 -2.76 -1.37
N GLU A 52 -7.93 -2.64 -1.05
CA GLU A 52 -8.76 -3.78 -0.63
C GLU A 52 -8.80 -4.88 -1.69
N ALA A 53 -8.95 -4.52 -2.97
CA ALA A 53 -8.97 -5.48 -4.06
C ALA A 53 -7.65 -6.25 -4.21
N VAL A 54 -6.50 -5.57 -4.09
CA VAL A 54 -5.17 -6.22 -4.12
C VAL A 54 -4.99 -7.17 -2.95
N PHE A 55 -5.42 -6.76 -1.75
CA PHE A 55 -5.35 -7.62 -0.56
C PHE A 55 -6.26 -8.84 -0.66
N ALA A 56 -7.50 -8.64 -1.14
CA ALA A 56 -8.47 -9.72 -1.32
C ALA A 56 -8.02 -10.74 -2.38
N GLU A 57 -7.36 -10.28 -3.45
CA GLU A 57 -6.80 -11.16 -4.47
C GLU A 57 -5.58 -11.93 -3.95
N GLY A 58 -4.74 -11.32 -3.10
CA GLY A 58 -3.58 -11.96 -2.46
C GLY A 58 -2.47 -12.41 -3.43
N LYS A 59 -2.61 -12.07 -4.72
CA LYS A 59 -1.69 -12.47 -5.79
C LYS A 59 -0.42 -11.62 -5.77
N ASP A 60 -0.56 -10.32 -6.03
CA ASP A 60 0.55 -9.37 -6.16
C ASP A 60 0.80 -8.61 -4.84
N VAL A 61 1.08 -9.38 -3.77
CA VAL A 61 1.40 -8.87 -2.43
C VAL A 61 2.81 -9.25 -1.98
N THR A 62 3.39 -8.45 -1.09
CA THR A 62 4.72 -8.68 -0.53
C THR A 62 4.76 -9.88 0.43
N TYR A 63 5.98 -10.35 0.71
CA TYR A 63 6.24 -11.57 1.48
C TYR A 63 5.56 -11.63 2.87
N ASP A 64 5.35 -10.48 3.51
CA ASP A 64 4.70 -10.37 4.82
C ASP A 64 3.18 -10.58 4.78
N MET A 65 2.57 -10.50 3.60
CA MET A 65 1.14 -10.74 3.36
C MET A 65 0.84 -12.13 2.81
N LYS A 66 1.87 -12.90 2.43
CA LYS A 66 1.72 -14.30 2.02
C LYS A 66 1.52 -15.20 3.25
N PRO A 67 0.76 -16.31 3.14
CA PRO A 67 0.62 -17.30 4.22
C PRO A 67 1.98 -17.88 4.66
N ASP A 68 2.88 -18.10 3.70
CA ASP A 68 4.29 -18.42 3.93
C ASP A 68 5.16 -17.25 3.48
N ARG A 69 6.04 -16.77 4.38
CA ARG A 69 6.98 -15.68 4.09
C ARG A 69 8.07 -16.04 3.08
N ASN A 70 8.23 -17.32 2.77
CA ASN A 70 9.14 -17.84 1.76
C ASN A 70 8.44 -18.18 0.44
N ASP A 71 7.14 -17.86 0.32
CA ASP A 71 6.40 -18.08 -0.92
C ASP A 71 7.10 -17.36 -2.10
N PRO A 72 7.56 -18.10 -3.13
CA PRO A 72 8.28 -17.51 -4.25
C PRO A 72 7.39 -16.61 -5.13
N SER A 73 6.08 -16.64 -4.95
CA SER A 73 5.13 -15.74 -5.62
C SER A 73 4.99 -14.36 -4.96
N ALA A 74 5.65 -14.13 -3.81
CA ALA A 74 5.69 -12.81 -3.20
C ALA A 74 6.33 -11.78 -4.14
N VAL A 75 5.64 -10.66 -4.38
CA VAL A 75 6.15 -9.60 -5.25
C VAL A 75 6.93 -8.55 -4.45
N GLY A 76 7.64 -7.67 -5.15
CA GLY A 76 8.36 -6.56 -4.54
C GLY A 76 7.47 -5.35 -4.23
N THR A 77 8.04 -4.37 -3.54
CA THR A 77 7.38 -3.10 -3.18
C THR A 77 6.76 -2.39 -4.40
N SER A 78 7.53 -2.24 -5.48
CA SER A 78 7.07 -1.59 -6.71
C SER A 78 5.95 -2.37 -7.39
N GLN A 79 6.06 -3.70 -7.46
CA GLN A 79 5.05 -4.53 -8.12
C GLN A 79 3.71 -4.50 -7.38
N MET A 80 3.73 -4.48 -6.05
CA MET A 80 2.52 -4.31 -5.25
C MET A 80 1.90 -2.92 -5.46
N ALA A 81 2.72 -1.87 -5.60
CA ALA A 81 2.23 -0.54 -5.96
C ALA A 81 1.64 -0.49 -7.38
N ASP A 82 2.27 -1.14 -8.36
CA ASP A 82 1.78 -1.27 -9.73
C ASP A 82 0.43 -2.00 -9.77
N ALA A 83 0.25 -3.05 -8.95
CA ALA A 83 -1.03 -3.75 -8.81
C ALA A 83 -2.13 -2.83 -8.27
N ILE A 84 -1.82 -1.99 -7.27
CA ILE A 84 -2.77 -1.00 -6.73
C ILE A 84 -3.13 0.03 -7.81
N ILE A 85 -2.14 0.55 -8.55
CA ILE A 85 -2.34 1.50 -9.66
C ILE A 85 -3.25 0.89 -10.72
N ALA A 86 -3.05 -0.37 -11.09
CA ALA A 86 -3.87 -1.06 -12.07
C ALA A 86 -5.34 -1.15 -11.60
N LYS A 87 -5.60 -1.43 -10.31
CA LYS A 87 -6.97 -1.42 -9.76
C LYS A 87 -7.60 -0.03 -9.81
N ILE A 88 -6.84 1.03 -9.52
CA ILE A 88 -7.30 2.43 -9.62
C ILE A 88 -7.72 2.76 -11.06
N GLN A 89 -6.94 2.34 -12.07
CA GLN A 89 -7.21 2.62 -13.48
C GLN A 89 -8.37 1.81 -14.06
N SER A 90 -8.76 0.73 -13.38
CA SER A 90 -9.87 -0.15 -13.79
C SER A 90 -11.21 0.18 -13.10
N ALA A 91 -11.21 1.14 -12.16
CA ALA A 91 -12.39 1.63 -11.45
C ALA A 91 -13.08 2.76 -12.23
#